data_AF-A0ABD3WKZ6-F1
#
_entry.id   AF-A0ABD3WKZ6-F1
#
_cell.length_a   1.000
_cell.length_b   1.000
_cell.length_c   1.000
_cell.angle_alpha   90.00
_cell.angle_beta   90.00
_cell.angle_gamma   90.00
#
_symmetry.space_group_name_H-M   'P 1'
#
loop_
_entity.id
_entity.type
_entity.pdbx_description
1 polymer ?
#
loop_
_entity_poly.entity_id
_entity_poly.type
_entity_poly.pdbx_seq_one_letter_code
_entity_poly.pdbx_strand_id
1 'polypeptide(L)'
;MLTLLNSCRSSCASFRLFYISTMRMSSKGRAHPEISASPVEALIDEKIVLQVKGLAKNQRITVQASLTEGGHKYASCACFLASENGEVSLSTDPSLQGTYTGVSDMGLFWSMEPAPGQKMGLRLMKNDPMTPYEVQVSVFHDYHSFQDLFSEGFSIDPLSTLVVKRSYVAKGVQKRRIKEGRLRGALFLPAGPGPFAGIIDMFGTVGGLTEYRSAMLASRGFAALALPYFRYDDLPHNLEDIELEYFLEAADWLSSQSFVTDGGIGVIGVSKGGELALMMGAYSPKASFFHI
;
A
#
# COMPACT_ATOMS: atom_id res chain seq x y z
N MET A 1 -61.32 -66.19 1.38
CA MET A 1 -62.17 -67.18 0.69
C MET A 1 -63.16 -66.41 -0.15
N LEU A 2 -62.98 -66.46 -1.48
CA LEU A 2 -63.91 -66.06 -2.56
C LEU A 2 -64.33 -64.56 -2.67
N THR A 3 -64.42 -63.90 -3.83
CA THR A 3 -63.99 -64.15 -5.23
C THR A 3 -64.05 -62.82 -6.01
N LEU A 4 -63.19 -62.72 -7.02
CA LEU A 4 -63.12 -61.80 -8.16
C LEU A 4 -64.45 -61.47 -8.88
N LEU A 5 -64.50 -60.28 -9.52
CA LEU A 5 -64.65 -60.03 -10.99
C LEU A 5 -65.12 -58.57 -11.22
N ASN A 6 -64.25 -57.69 -11.75
CA ASN A 6 -64.10 -57.32 -13.17
C ASN A 6 -65.27 -56.52 -13.79
N SER A 7 -65.01 -55.26 -14.15
CA SER A 7 -64.98 -54.74 -15.55
C SER A 7 -64.91 -53.19 -15.53
N CYS A 8 -63.83 -52.58 -16.05
CA CYS A 8 -63.78 -51.84 -17.34
C CYS A 8 -64.81 -50.70 -17.46
N ARG A 9 -64.54 -49.44 -17.85
CA ARG A 9 -63.44 -48.61 -18.41
C ARG A 9 -63.86 -47.15 -18.07
N SER A 10 -63.00 -46.14 -17.98
CA SER A 10 -62.60 -45.35 -19.15
C SER A 10 -61.80 -44.10 -18.74
N SER A 11 -60.77 -43.82 -19.56
CA SER A 11 -60.15 -42.52 -19.88
C SER A 11 -59.33 -41.79 -18.81
N CYS A 12 -58.02 -42.02 -18.86
CA CYS A 12 -57.00 -41.16 -18.25
C CYS A 12 -56.60 -40.08 -19.29
N ALA A 13 -56.84 -38.81 -18.96
CA ALA A 13 -56.45 -37.67 -19.79
C ALA A 13 -54.94 -37.42 -19.67
N SER A 14 -54.21 -37.58 -20.77
CA SER A 14 -52.80 -37.22 -20.89
C SER A 14 -52.69 -35.72 -21.18
N PHE A 15 -52.25 -34.93 -20.20
CA PHE A 15 -51.85 -33.53 -20.41
C PHE A 15 -50.51 -33.49 -21.16
N ARG A 16 -50.54 -33.11 -22.44
CA ARG A 16 -49.33 -32.69 -23.17
C ARG A 16 -48.96 -31.27 -22.73
N LEU A 17 -47.90 -31.13 -21.93
CA LEU A 17 -47.22 -29.85 -21.77
C LEU A 17 -46.55 -29.48 -23.10
N PHE A 18 -47.03 -28.42 -23.74
CA PHE A 18 -46.27 -27.72 -24.77
C PHE A 18 -45.14 -26.93 -24.10
N TYR A 19 -43.90 -27.38 -24.28
CA TYR A 19 -42.72 -26.57 -23.98
C TYR A 19 -42.64 -25.45 -25.02
N ILE A 20 -43.05 -24.24 -24.66
CA ILE A 20 -42.71 -23.03 -25.42
C ILE A 20 -41.26 -22.71 -25.07
N SER A 21 -40.34 -23.10 -25.95
CA SER A 21 -38.95 -22.67 -25.87
C SER A 21 -38.88 -21.19 -26.25
N THR A 22 -38.87 -20.30 -25.26
CA THR A 22 -38.50 -18.90 -25.48
C THR A 22 -37.00 -18.84 -25.77
N MET A 23 -36.65 -18.73 -27.05
CA MET A 23 -35.31 -18.32 -27.49
C MET A 23 -34.95 -17.00 -26.81
N ARG A 24 -34.05 -17.05 -25.82
CA ARG A 24 -33.32 -15.86 -25.35
C ARG A 24 -32.40 -15.43 -26.48
N MET A 25 -32.76 -14.33 -27.15
CA MET A 25 -31.82 -13.62 -28.00
C MET A 25 -30.63 -13.18 -27.13
N SER A 26 -29.45 -13.71 -27.42
CA SER A 26 -28.19 -13.27 -26.83
C SER A 26 -27.94 -11.83 -27.29
N SER A 27 -28.20 -10.86 -26.42
CA SER A 27 -27.57 -9.55 -26.55
C SER A 27 -26.07 -9.77 -26.50
N LYS A 28 -25.32 -9.35 -27.51
CA LYS A 28 -23.86 -9.19 -27.41
C LYS A 28 -23.60 -8.46 -26.08
N GLY A 29 -23.06 -9.17 -25.09
CA GLY A 29 -22.88 -8.63 -23.75
C GLY A 29 -22.10 -7.33 -23.85
N ARG A 30 -22.66 -6.23 -23.33
CA ARG A 30 -21.86 -5.02 -23.14
C ARG A 30 -20.71 -5.42 -22.22
N ALA A 31 -19.48 -5.28 -22.69
CA ALA A 31 -18.33 -5.42 -21.81
C ALA A 31 -18.51 -4.42 -20.67
N HIS A 32 -18.45 -4.91 -19.43
CA HIS A 32 -18.49 -4.05 -18.26
C HIS A 32 -17.06 -3.56 -18.01
N PRO A 33 -16.86 -2.25 -17.76
CA PRO A 33 -15.53 -1.74 -17.44
C PRO A 33 -14.93 -2.49 -16.24
N GLU A 34 -13.68 -2.90 -16.36
CA GLU A 34 -12.97 -3.65 -15.33
C GLU A 34 -11.59 -3.04 -15.11
N ILE A 35 -11.29 -2.65 -13.87
CA ILE A 35 -9.93 -2.26 -13.44
C ILE A 35 -9.18 -3.49 -12.94
N SER A 36 -7.93 -3.64 -13.38
CA SER A 36 -7.02 -4.71 -12.95
C SER A 36 -5.67 -4.14 -12.54
N ALA A 37 -4.98 -4.85 -11.65
CA ALA A 37 -3.63 -4.54 -11.20
C ALA A 37 -2.72 -5.77 -11.37
N SER A 38 -1.50 -5.53 -11.84
CA SER A 38 -0.47 -6.56 -11.92
C SER A 38 0.85 -6.06 -11.32
N PRO A 39 1.29 -6.60 -10.18
CA PRO A 39 0.52 -7.46 -9.25
C PRO A 39 -0.55 -6.66 -8.47
N VAL A 40 -1.50 -7.36 -7.83
CA VAL A 40 -2.51 -6.74 -6.93
C VAL A 40 -1.98 -6.47 -5.53
N GLU A 41 -0.90 -7.14 -5.15
CA GLU A 41 -0.14 -6.93 -3.92
C GLU A 41 1.33 -6.77 -4.27
N ALA A 42 1.98 -5.74 -3.74
CA ALA A 42 3.41 -5.53 -3.90
C ALA A 42 3.97 -4.73 -2.73
N LEU A 43 5.30 -4.72 -2.60
CA LEU A 43 5.96 -3.83 -1.65
C LEU A 43 5.75 -2.36 -2.04
N ILE A 44 5.77 -1.47 -1.05
CA ILE A 44 5.48 -0.04 -1.21
C ILE A 44 6.44 0.65 -2.20
N ASP A 45 7.63 0.10 -2.41
CA ASP A 45 8.67 0.56 -3.34
C ASP A 45 8.69 -0.20 -4.69
N GLU A 46 7.78 -1.14 -4.92
CA GLU A 46 7.67 -1.89 -6.17
C GLU A 46 6.59 -1.32 -7.09
N LYS A 47 6.77 -1.45 -8.41
CA LYS A 47 5.77 -0.98 -9.37
C LYS A 47 4.53 -1.87 -9.41
N ILE A 48 3.39 -1.27 -9.73
CA ILE A 48 2.15 -1.94 -10.08
C ILE A 48 1.65 -1.38 -11.40
N VAL A 49 1.22 -2.26 -12.30
CA VAL A 49 0.61 -1.87 -13.58
C VAL A 49 -0.90 -1.89 -13.43
N LEU A 50 -1.55 -0.73 -13.64
CA LEU A 50 -3.00 -0.59 -13.63
C LEU A 50 -3.54 -0.50 -15.06
N GLN A 51 -4.59 -1.28 -15.35
CA GLN A 51 -5.26 -1.29 -16.65
C GLN A 51 -6.77 -1.35 -16.49
N VAL A 52 -7.48 -0.51 -17.25
CA VAL A 52 -8.94 -0.53 -17.37
C VAL A 52 -9.30 -1.08 -18.74
N LYS A 53 -10.18 -2.09 -18.79
CA LYS A 53 -10.68 -2.69 -20.03
C LYS A 53 -12.21 -2.66 -20.08
N GLY A 54 -12.79 -2.94 -21.23
CA GLY A 54 -14.24 -3.01 -21.40
C GLY A 54 -14.94 -1.65 -21.46
N LEU A 55 -14.20 -0.59 -21.78
CA LEU A 55 -14.74 0.75 -22.01
C LEU A 55 -15.32 0.87 -23.43
N ALA A 56 -16.15 1.88 -23.68
CA ALA A 56 -16.47 2.27 -25.04
C ALA A 56 -15.27 2.98 -25.70
N LYS A 57 -15.20 2.94 -27.05
CA LYS A 57 -14.21 3.68 -27.83
C LYS A 57 -14.22 5.17 -27.44
N ASN A 58 -13.04 5.74 -27.17
CA ASN A 58 -12.87 7.14 -26.77
C ASN A 58 -13.68 7.54 -25.53
N GLN A 59 -14.05 6.58 -24.68
CA GLN A 59 -14.74 6.88 -23.44
C GLN A 59 -13.83 7.65 -22.50
N ARG A 60 -14.37 8.73 -21.93
CA ARG A 60 -13.73 9.50 -20.87
C ARG A 60 -13.93 8.79 -19.54
N ILE A 61 -12.85 8.64 -18.78
CA ILE A 61 -12.89 8.08 -17.44
C ILE A 61 -12.04 8.90 -16.48
N THR A 62 -12.41 8.83 -15.20
CA THR A 62 -11.58 9.27 -14.08
C THR A 62 -11.20 8.05 -13.26
N VAL A 63 -9.92 7.85 -13.00
CA VAL A 63 -9.43 6.84 -12.07
C VAL A 63 -9.02 7.55 -10.78
N GLN A 64 -9.61 7.15 -9.66
CA GLN A 64 -9.29 7.64 -8.33
C GLN A 64 -8.56 6.55 -7.56
N ALA A 65 -7.48 6.89 -6.85
CA ALA A 65 -6.93 6.04 -5.81
C ALA A 65 -7.19 6.70 -4.45
N SER A 66 -7.59 5.93 -3.45
CA SER A 66 -7.80 6.45 -2.10
C SER A 66 -7.48 5.42 -1.02
N LEU A 67 -7.08 5.91 0.16
CA LEU A 67 -6.84 5.10 1.35
C LEU A 67 -7.14 5.90 2.62
N THR A 68 -7.30 5.20 3.74
CA THR A 68 -7.40 5.81 5.07
C THR A 68 -6.29 5.26 5.96
N GLU A 69 -5.54 6.14 6.61
CA GLU A 69 -4.49 5.79 7.57
C GLU A 69 -4.52 6.80 8.72
N GLY A 70 -4.44 6.32 9.97
CA GLY A 70 -4.46 7.20 11.15
C GLY A 70 -5.72 8.06 11.29
N GLY A 71 -6.85 7.61 10.74
CA GLY A 71 -8.11 8.37 10.73
C GLY A 71 -8.18 9.48 9.68
N HIS A 72 -7.17 9.61 8.82
CA HIS A 72 -7.11 10.59 7.75
C HIS A 72 -7.26 9.93 6.39
N LYS A 73 -8.06 10.54 5.51
CA LYS A 73 -8.27 10.07 4.14
C LYS A 73 -7.28 10.76 3.20
N TYR A 74 -6.63 9.97 2.35
CA TYR A 74 -5.74 10.43 1.30
C TYR A 74 -6.26 9.93 -0.04
N ALA A 75 -6.07 10.72 -1.09
CA ALA A 75 -6.50 10.34 -2.41
C ALA A 75 -5.73 11.06 -3.52
N SER A 76 -5.86 10.53 -4.72
CA SER A 76 -5.41 11.10 -5.97
C SER A 76 -6.45 10.82 -7.05
N CYS A 77 -6.39 11.55 -8.17
CA CYS A 77 -7.15 11.20 -9.35
C CYS A 77 -6.39 11.51 -10.63
N ALA A 78 -6.75 10.81 -11.70
CA ALA A 78 -6.26 11.05 -13.04
C ALA A 78 -7.33 10.72 -14.07
N CYS A 79 -7.41 11.54 -15.10
CA CYS A 79 -8.40 11.40 -16.17
C CYS A 79 -7.76 10.89 -17.46
N PHE A 80 -8.39 9.90 -18.08
CA PHE A 80 -7.87 9.22 -19.26
C PHE A 80 -8.91 9.11 -20.36
N LEU A 81 -8.44 9.04 -21.61
CA LEU A 81 -9.28 8.75 -22.76
C LEU A 81 -9.03 7.31 -23.20
N ALA A 82 -10.09 6.49 -23.27
CA ALA A 82 -9.97 5.11 -23.72
C ALA A 82 -9.52 5.03 -25.19
N SER A 83 -8.68 4.06 -25.48
CA SER A 83 -8.27 3.73 -26.86
C SER A 83 -9.46 3.29 -27.72
N GLU A 84 -9.21 3.08 -29.02
CA GLU A 84 -10.23 2.56 -29.95
C GLU A 84 -10.74 1.17 -29.56
N ASN A 85 -9.92 0.40 -28.82
CA ASN A 85 -10.25 -0.93 -28.32
C ASN A 85 -10.98 -0.90 -26.96
N GLY A 86 -11.24 0.28 -26.39
CA GLY A 86 -11.91 0.39 -25.09
C GLY A 86 -11.00 0.04 -23.90
N GLU A 87 -9.70 0.33 -24.03
CA GLU A 87 -8.70 0.06 -22.99
C GLU A 87 -7.97 1.36 -22.59
N VAL A 88 -7.56 1.43 -21.33
CA VAL A 88 -6.63 2.44 -20.77
C VAL A 88 -5.57 1.71 -19.96
N SER A 89 -4.30 2.01 -20.23
CA SER A 89 -3.13 1.56 -19.47
C SER A 89 -2.46 2.76 -18.82
N LEU A 90 -2.49 2.83 -17.48
CA LEU A 90 -2.01 4.00 -16.73
C LEU A 90 -0.49 4.19 -16.82
N SER A 91 0.25 3.17 -17.27
CA SER A 91 1.70 3.24 -17.50
C SER A 91 2.10 3.81 -18.86
N THR A 92 1.16 3.92 -19.81
CA THR A 92 1.46 4.34 -21.18
C THR A 92 0.58 5.47 -21.68
N ASP A 93 -0.67 5.53 -21.21
CA ASP A 93 -1.61 6.58 -21.57
C ASP A 93 -1.43 7.79 -20.65
N PRO A 94 -1.40 9.02 -21.19
CA PRO A 94 -1.22 10.21 -20.38
C PRO A 94 -2.47 10.55 -19.57
N SER A 95 -2.29 10.88 -18.30
CA SER A 95 -3.31 11.59 -17.53
C SER A 95 -3.49 12.99 -18.12
N LEU A 96 -4.73 13.35 -18.46
CA LEU A 96 -5.07 14.64 -19.06
C LEU A 96 -5.36 15.73 -18.03
N GLN A 97 -5.79 15.34 -16.83
CA GLN A 97 -6.08 16.21 -15.69
C GLN A 97 -6.14 15.37 -14.40
N GLY A 98 -6.11 16.04 -13.25
CA GLY A 98 -6.19 15.40 -11.93
C GLY A 98 -5.07 15.88 -11.01
N THR A 99 -4.66 15.04 -10.06
CA THR A 99 -3.53 15.32 -9.15
C THR A 99 -2.17 15.17 -9.83
N TYR A 100 -2.14 14.59 -11.04
CA TYR A 100 -0.99 14.60 -11.94
C TYR A 100 -1.42 14.57 -13.41
N THR A 101 -0.53 14.98 -14.31
CA THR A 101 -0.71 14.89 -15.78
C THR A 101 0.48 14.21 -16.44
N GLY A 102 0.30 13.75 -17.69
CA GLY A 102 1.30 13.02 -18.45
C GLY A 102 1.36 11.54 -18.11
N VAL A 103 2.37 10.85 -18.64
CA VAL A 103 2.55 9.39 -18.49
C VAL A 103 3.32 9.10 -17.20
N SER A 104 2.70 8.37 -16.27
CA SER A 104 3.32 7.98 -15.00
C SER A 104 2.66 6.72 -14.43
N ASP A 105 3.36 5.57 -14.50
CA ASP A 105 2.90 4.27 -13.97
C ASP A 105 2.37 4.38 -12.54
N MET A 106 3.10 5.11 -11.69
CA MET A 106 2.83 5.23 -10.27
C MET A 106 2.19 6.59 -9.91
N GLY A 107 1.70 7.32 -10.92
CA GLY A 107 1.09 8.65 -10.81
C GLY A 107 0.08 8.75 -9.69
N LEU A 108 -0.89 7.82 -9.67
CA LEU A 108 -1.92 7.76 -8.63
C LEU A 108 -1.37 7.51 -7.22
N PHE A 109 -0.20 6.89 -7.07
CA PHE A 109 0.33 6.57 -5.75
C PHE A 109 1.17 7.72 -5.17
N TRP A 110 2.07 8.32 -5.96
CA TRP A 110 2.92 9.40 -5.45
C TRP A 110 2.21 10.76 -5.36
N SER A 111 1.19 10.98 -6.21
CA SER A 111 0.41 12.23 -6.21
C SER A 111 -0.76 12.24 -5.21
N MET A 112 -0.82 11.26 -4.30
CA MET A 112 -1.81 11.29 -3.24
C MET A 112 -1.60 12.49 -2.34
N GLU A 113 -2.68 13.21 -2.09
CA GLU A 113 -2.77 14.31 -1.15
C GLU A 113 -3.86 14.03 -0.11
N PRO A 114 -3.86 14.72 1.05
CA PRO A 114 -4.98 14.67 1.97
C PRO A 114 -6.28 15.02 1.23
N ALA A 115 -7.31 14.18 1.38
CA ALA A 115 -8.59 14.41 0.73
C ALA A 115 -9.19 15.77 1.14
N PRO A 116 -10.03 16.41 0.29
CA PRO A 116 -10.72 17.65 0.63
C PRO A 116 -11.42 17.57 2.00
N GLY A 117 -11.29 18.63 2.80
CA GLY A 117 -11.80 18.70 4.18
C GLY A 117 -10.84 18.20 5.26
N GLN A 118 -9.72 17.57 4.89
CA GLN A 118 -8.67 17.20 5.84
C GLN A 118 -7.85 18.41 6.30
N LYS A 119 -7.18 18.28 7.45
CA LYS A 119 -6.31 19.33 8.00
C LYS A 119 -5.14 19.62 7.06
N MET A 120 -4.79 20.89 6.90
CA MET A 120 -3.59 21.28 6.14
C MET A 120 -2.31 20.72 6.76
N GLY A 121 -1.36 20.32 5.90
CA GLY A 121 -0.02 19.86 6.30
C GLY A 121 0.05 18.40 6.77
N LEU A 122 -1.03 17.63 6.64
CA LEU A 122 -1.00 16.19 6.91
C LEU A 122 -0.07 15.46 5.95
N ARG A 123 0.75 14.57 6.52
CA ARG A 123 1.62 13.67 5.76
C ARG A 123 1.11 12.25 5.91
N LEU A 124 1.07 11.51 4.82
CA LEU A 124 0.78 10.08 4.88
C LEU A 124 1.97 9.35 5.53
N MET A 125 1.75 8.84 6.73
CA MET A 125 2.74 8.07 7.48
C MET A 125 2.12 6.74 7.91
N LYS A 126 2.85 5.64 7.73
CA LYS A 126 2.37 4.33 8.12
C LYS A 126 2.50 4.17 9.63
N ASN A 127 1.39 3.91 10.32
CA ASN A 127 1.40 3.71 11.77
C ASN A 127 1.98 2.35 12.15
N ASP A 128 1.47 1.28 11.54
CA ASP A 128 1.98 -0.09 11.74
C ASP A 128 2.51 -0.66 10.42
N PRO A 129 3.84 -0.80 10.22
CA PRO A 129 4.40 -1.32 8.99
C PRO A 129 4.08 -2.80 8.74
N MET A 130 3.62 -3.54 9.76
CA MET A 130 3.23 -4.95 9.62
C MET A 130 1.90 -5.11 8.88
N THR A 131 1.16 -4.03 8.65
CA THR A 131 -0.07 -4.01 7.85
C THR A 131 0.18 -3.32 6.52
N PRO A 132 -0.44 -3.77 5.41
CA PRO A 132 -0.36 -3.03 4.14
C PRO A 132 -1.16 -1.73 4.22
N TYR A 133 -0.92 -0.83 3.27
CA TYR A 133 -1.99 0.07 2.84
C TYR A 133 -2.96 -0.69 1.93
N GLU A 134 -4.25 -0.51 2.17
CA GLU A 134 -5.30 -0.95 1.26
C GLU A 134 -5.74 0.25 0.43
N VAL A 135 -5.23 0.32 -0.81
CA VAL A 135 -5.52 1.40 -1.75
C VAL A 135 -6.71 0.99 -2.60
N GLN A 136 -7.85 1.64 -2.39
CA GLN A 136 -9.01 1.48 -3.24
C GLN A 136 -8.82 2.30 -4.52
N VAL A 137 -8.84 1.62 -5.66
CA VAL A 137 -8.78 2.20 -7.00
C VAL A 137 -10.17 2.09 -7.63
N SER A 138 -10.79 3.23 -7.92
CA SER A 138 -12.15 3.33 -8.45
C SER A 138 -12.15 4.01 -9.81
N VAL A 139 -12.93 3.48 -10.75
CA VAL A 139 -13.09 4.05 -12.10
C VAL A 139 -14.47 4.69 -12.21
N PHE A 140 -14.52 5.97 -12.56
CA PHE A 140 -15.76 6.72 -12.77
C PHE A 140 -15.95 7.05 -14.26
N HIS A 141 -17.20 7.16 -14.68
CA HIS A 141 -17.56 7.63 -16.01
C HIS A 141 -17.33 9.13 -16.12
N ASP A 142 -16.80 9.58 -17.26
CA ASP A 142 -16.47 10.98 -17.56
C ASP A 142 -15.35 11.57 -16.67
N TYR A 143 -15.02 12.82 -16.95
CA TYR A 143 -13.99 13.60 -16.29
C TYR A 143 -14.53 14.31 -15.06
N HIS A 144 -13.91 14.03 -13.91
CA HIS A 144 -14.21 14.66 -12.64
C HIS A 144 -12.95 15.33 -12.10
N SER A 145 -13.09 16.53 -11.54
CA SER A 145 -11.98 17.14 -10.82
C SER A 145 -11.73 16.41 -9.50
N PHE A 146 -10.55 16.65 -8.91
CA PHE A 146 -10.25 16.07 -7.60
C PHE A 146 -11.25 16.54 -6.53
N GLN A 147 -11.71 17.79 -6.58
CA GLN A 147 -12.68 18.33 -5.63
C GLN A 147 -14.08 17.73 -5.83
N ASP A 148 -14.51 17.53 -7.08
CA ASP A 148 -15.84 16.98 -7.38
C ASP A 148 -16.03 15.61 -6.74
N LEU A 149 -15.00 14.75 -6.80
CA LEU A 149 -15.00 13.39 -6.26
C LEU A 149 -15.25 13.31 -4.73
N PHE A 150 -15.18 14.44 -4.01
CA PHE A 150 -15.41 14.52 -2.56
C PHE A 150 -16.51 15.53 -2.19
N SER A 151 -17.23 16.07 -3.17
CA SER A 151 -18.31 17.02 -2.92
C SER A 151 -19.53 16.35 -2.28
N GLU A 152 -20.24 17.09 -1.41
CA GLU A 152 -21.53 16.69 -0.86
C GLU A 152 -22.59 16.70 -1.98
N GLY A 153 -22.65 15.61 -2.75
CA GLY A 153 -23.47 15.51 -3.95
C GLY A 153 -22.89 14.60 -5.02
N PHE A 154 -21.60 14.24 -4.92
CA PHE A 154 -21.01 13.22 -5.76
C PHE A 154 -21.59 11.84 -5.42
N SER A 155 -22.63 11.46 -6.17
CA SER A 155 -23.38 10.20 -6.02
C SER A 155 -23.32 9.38 -7.30
N ILE A 156 -22.11 9.26 -7.87
CA ILE A 156 -21.87 8.44 -9.05
C ILE A 156 -21.23 7.15 -8.58
N ASP A 157 -21.90 6.02 -8.83
CA ASP A 157 -21.31 4.71 -8.58
C ASP A 157 -20.11 4.48 -9.51
N PRO A 158 -18.99 3.96 -8.99
CA PRO A 158 -17.87 3.61 -9.83
C PRO A 158 -18.27 2.51 -10.82
N LEU A 159 -17.80 2.64 -12.06
CA LEU A 159 -17.92 1.63 -13.10
C LEU A 159 -17.22 0.32 -12.69
N SER A 160 -16.13 0.44 -11.94
CA SER A 160 -15.33 -0.67 -11.44
C SER A 160 -14.51 -0.24 -10.24
N THR A 161 -14.17 -1.18 -9.36
CA THR A 161 -13.34 -0.93 -8.17
C THR A 161 -12.43 -2.12 -7.91
N LEU A 162 -11.20 -1.82 -7.49
CA LEU A 162 -10.19 -2.79 -7.09
C LEU A 162 -9.49 -2.31 -5.82
N VAL A 163 -9.12 -3.22 -4.93
CA VAL A 163 -8.23 -2.91 -3.81
C VAL A 163 -6.84 -3.46 -4.11
N VAL A 164 -5.85 -2.58 -4.08
CA VAL A 164 -4.43 -2.89 -4.23
C VAL A 164 -3.77 -2.82 -2.86
N LYS A 165 -2.97 -3.85 -2.52
CA LYS A 165 -2.25 -3.91 -1.25
C LYS A 165 -0.79 -3.47 -1.42
N ARG A 166 -0.37 -2.52 -0.59
CA ARG A 166 1.00 -1.97 -0.59
C ARG A 166 1.67 -2.24 0.75
N SER A 167 2.55 -3.23 0.80
CA SER A 167 3.17 -3.71 2.04
C SER A 167 4.53 -3.04 2.29
N TYR A 168 4.84 -2.73 3.55
CA TYR A 168 6.19 -2.26 3.92
C TYR A 168 7.15 -3.42 4.26
N VAL A 169 6.59 -4.60 4.52
CA VAL A 169 7.29 -5.76 5.05
C VAL A 169 7.16 -6.92 4.06
N ALA A 170 8.29 -7.40 3.54
CA ALA A 170 8.34 -8.60 2.71
C ALA A 170 8.09 -9.87 3.52
N LYS A 171 7.65 -10.92 2.82
CA LYS A 171 7.40 -12.23 3.43
C LYS A 171 8.64 -12.74 4.16
N GLY A 172 8.47 -13.10 5.43
CA GLY A 172 9.51 -13.70 6.26
C GLY A 172 10.42 -12.69 6.98
N VAL A 173 10.27 -11.39 6.73
CA VAL A 173 10.89 -10.36 7.57
C VAL A 173 10.33 -10.45 8.99
N GLN A 174 11.22 -10.42 9.99
CA GLN A 174 10.86 -10.53 11.39
C GLN A 174 11.02 -9.18 12.09
N LYS A 175 10.06 -8.81 12.93
CA LYS A 175 10.13 -7.63 13.80
C LYS A 175 10.41 -8.07 15.24
N ARG A 176 11.40 -7.46 15.90
CA ARG A 176 11.74 -7.65 17.31
C ARG A 176 11.82 -6.31 18.01
N ARG A 177 11.04 -6.12 19.08
CA ARG A 177 11.17 -4.93 19.93
C ARG A 177 12.48 -5.00 20.71
N ILE A 178 13.19 -3.89 20.77
CA ILE A 178 14.45 -3.75 21.51
C ILE A 178 14.17 -3.00 22.81
N LYS A 179 14.61 -3.60 23.93
CA LYS A 179 14.62 -3.03 25.28
C LYS A 179 15.81 -3.63 26.04
N GLU A 180 17.01 -3.19 25.69
CA GLU A 180 18.27 -3.73 26.20
C GLU A 180 19.11 -2.59 26.80
N GLY A 181 19.41 -2.65 28.10
CA GLY A 181 19.98 -1.49 28.81
C GLY A 181 19.09 -0.26 28.65
N ARG A 182 19.68 0.85 28.16
CA ARG A 182 18.92 2.06 27.80
C ARG A 182 18.42 2.09 26.35
N LEU A 183 18.86 1.16 25.49
CA LEU A 183 18.43 1.12 24.09
C LEU A 183 16.97 0.74 23.97
N ARG A 184 16.24 1.52 23.19
CA ARG A 184 14.84 1.26 22.81
C ARG A 184 14.75 1.28 21.29
N GLY A 185 13.84 0.48 20.73
CA GLY A 185 13.59 0.53 19.29
C GLY A 185 12.86 -0.70 18.77
N ALA A 186 12.91 -0.86 17.45
CA ALA A 186 12.45 -2.06 16.77
C ALA A 186 13.48 -2.50 15.74
N LEU A 187 13.91 -3.74 15.84
CA LEU A 187 14.80 -4.39 14.90
C LEU A 187 13.98 -5.18 13.89
N PHE A 188 14.24 -4.95 12.61
CA PHE A 188 13.71 -5.72 11.51
C PHE A 188 14.82 -6.58 10.90
N LEU A 189 14.56 -7.87 10.79
CA LEU A 189 15.51 -8.84 10.25
C LEU A 189 14.98 -9.40 8.93
N PRO A 190 15.80 -9.45 7.86
CA PRO A 190 15.45 -10.10 6.61
C PRO A 190 15.13 -11.59 6.82
N ALA A 191 14.41 -12.17 5.87
CA ALA A 191 14.27 -13.62 5.81
C ALA A 191 15.62 -14.27 5.44
N GLY A 192 15.89 -15.46 6.00
CA GLY A 192 17.07 -16.26 5.68
C GLY A 192 18.05 -16.38 6.85
N PRO A 193 19.19 -17.07 6.64
CA PRO A 193 20.12 -17.43 7.70
C PRO A 193 21.04 -16.28 8.16
N GLY A 194 21.17 -15.21 7.38
CA GLY A 194 22.16 -14.16 7.62
C GLY A 194 23.61 -14.63 7.40
N PRO A 195 24.61 -13.86 7.88
CA PRO A 195 24.47 -12.54 8.48
C PRO A 195 24.01 -11.49 7.45
N PHE A 196 23.56 -10.34 7.94
CA PHE A 196 23.04 -9.24 7.13
C PHE A 196 23.87 -7.97 7.36
N ALA A 197 23.94 -7.09 6.36
CA ALA A 197 24.45 -5.75 6.60
C ALA A 197 23.52 -5.02 7.59
N GLY A 198 24.09 -4.48 8.67
CA GLY A 198 23.34 -3.78 9.72
C GLY A 198 23.12 -2.30 9.36
N ILE A 199 21.92 -1.78 9.63
CA ILE A 199 21.60 -0.36 9.48
C ILE A 199 20.92 0.17 10.74
N ILE A 200 21.35 1.34 11.23
CA ILE A 200 20.58 2.14 12.18
C ILE A 200 19.81 3.23 11.44
N ASP A 201 18.50 3.29 11.68
CA ASP A 201 17.55 4.18 11.03
C ASP A 201 16.96 5.18 12.03
N MET A 202 17.13 6.47 11.76
CA MET A 202 16.69 7.57 12.63
C MET A 202 15.81 8.58 11.90
N PHE A 203 14.66 8.88 12.48
CA PHE A 203 13.79 9.97 12.05
C PHE A 203 14.10 11.27 12.78
N GLY A 204 13.45 12.37 12.35
CA GLY A 204 13.67 13.71 12.90
C GLY A 204 12.84 14.01 14.16
N THR A 205 12.48 15.28 14.31
CA THR A 205 11.84 15.86 15.50
C THR A 205 10.38 15.45 15.74
N VAL A 206 9.84 14.49 14.97
CA VAL A 206 8.52 13.92 15.24
C VAL A 206 8.49 13.18 16.57
N GLY A 207 9.62 12.57 16.96
CA GLY A 207 9.74 11.74 18.16
C GLY A 207 8.97 10.43 18.04
N GLY A 208 9.01 9.61 19.09
CA GLY A 208 8.40 8.30 19.03
C GLY A 208 9.20 7.32 18.19
N LEU A 209 8.61 6.14 17.95
CA LEU A 209 9.21 5.08 17.15
C LEU A 209 8.57 5.04 15.77
N THR A 210 9.35 5.41 14.75
CA THR A 210 8.95 5.34 13.34
C THR A 210 9.65 4.16 12.67
N GLU A 211 8.88 3.19 12.17
CA GLU A 211 9.42 1.88 11.79
C GLU A 211 9.40 1.60 10.28
N TYR A 212 8.60 2.35 9.52
CA TYR A 212 8.26 1.96 8.15
C TYR A 212 9.45 1.92 7.19
N ARG A 213 10.47 2.78 7.38
CA ARG A 213 11.69 2.75 6.56
C ARG A 213 12.59 1.56 6.93
N SER A 214 12.72 1.25 8.21
CA SER A 214 13.43 0.05 8.68
C SER A 214 12.79 -1.25 8.16
N ALA A 215 11.46 -1.32 8.15
CA ALA A 215 10.72 -2.43 7.55
C ALA A 215 11.04 -2.60 6.04
N MET A 216 11.10 -1.50 5.29
CA MET A 216 11.50 -1.53 3.87
C MET A 216 12.94 -1.99 3.69
N LEU A 217 13.87 -1.47 4.51
CA LEU A 217 15.28 -1.86 4.46
C LEU A 217 15.46 -3.36 4.73
N ALA A 218 14.76 -3.92 5.72
CA ALA A 218 14.79 -5.36 5.99
C ALA A 218 14.20 -6.20 4.85
N SER A 219 13.18 -5.68 4.18
CA SER A 219 12.62 -6.26 2.95
C SER A 219 13.61 -6.28 1.78
N ARG A 220 14.70 -5.49 1.88
CA ARG A 220 15.79 -5.41 0.90
C ARG A 220 17.11 -6.03 1.40
N GLY A 221 17.08 -6.79 2.49
CA GLY A 221 18.22 -7.59 2.95
C GLY A 221 19.09 -6.98 4.05
N PHE A 222 18.65 -5.90 4.69
CA PHE A 222 19.38 -5.26 5.80
C PHE A 222 18.82 -5.61 7.17
N ALA A 223 19.66 -5.90 8.17
CA ALA A 223 19.22 -5.92 9.57
C ALA A 223 19.06 -4.46 10.03
N ALA A 224 17.82 -3.97 10.08
CA ALA A 224 17.52 -2.55 10.26
C ALA A 224 16.95 -2.26 11.65
N LEU A 225 17.64 -1.42 12.43
CA LEU A 225 17.20 -0.94 13.74
C LEU A 225 16.57 0.44 13.60
N ALA A 226 15.24 0.52 13.78
CA ALA A 226 14.54 1.79 13.99
C ALA A 226 14.88 2.30 15.41
N LEU A 227 15.66 3.38 15.47
CA LEU A 227 16.21 3.91 16.72
C LEU A 227 15.52 5.23 17.14
N PRO A 228 14.54 5.18 18.04
CA PRO A 228 14.01 6.35 18.72
C PRO A 228 15.01 6.86 19.76
N TYR A 229 14.97 8.15 20.03
CA TYR A 229 15.85 8.81 21.01
C TYR A 229 15.09 9.77 21.95
N PHE A 230 13.79 9.98 21.74
CA PHE A 230 12.91 10.74 22.63
C PHE A 230 11.43 10.43 22.33
N ARG A 231 10.52 10.73 23.28
CA ARG A 231 9.06 10.49 23.21
C ARG A 231 8.67 9.03 22.93
N TYR A 232 9.46 8.09 23.44
CA TYR A 232 9.17 6.66 23.27
C TYR A 232 9.54 5.86 24.50
N ASP A 233 8.60 5.09 25.04
CA ASP A 233 8.77 4.26 26.24
C ASP A 233 9.28 5.13 27.42
N ASP A 234 10.43 4.79 27.99
CA ASP A 234 11.12 5.47 29.08
C ASP A 234 12.30 6.36 28.61
N LEU A 235 12.36 6.68 27.31
CA LEU A 235 13.28 7.71 26.79
C LEU A 235 12.83 9.12 27.17
N PRO A 236 13.72 10.14 27.11
CA PRO A 236 13.39 11.52 27.41
C PRO A 236 12.12 12.00 26.69
N HIS A 237 11.30 12.80 27.38
CA HIS A 237 10.06 13.33 26.80
C HIS A 237 10.29 14.52 25.84
N ASN A 238 11.42 15.21 25.99
CA ASN A 238 11.79 16.40 25.22
C ASN A 238 13.15 16.19 24.51
N LEU A 239 13.41 17.06 23.53
CA LEU A 239 14.59 17.01 22.68
C LEU A 239 15.63 18.09 23.08
N GLU A 240 15.99 18.13 24.36
CA GLU A 240 16.90 19.15 24.90
C GLU A 240 18.30 18.58 25.11
N ASP A 241 18.40 17.44 25.82
CA ASP A 241 19.68 16.78 26.12
C ASP A 241 19.81 15.46 25.34
N ILE A 242 20.36 15.56 24.12
CA ILE A 242 20.68 14.38 23.31
C ILE A 242 22.12 13.96 23.58
N GLU A 243 22.30 12.86 24.32
CA GLU A 243 23.61 12.27 24.58
C GLU A 243 24.10 11.46 23.38
N LEU A 244 25.25 11.81 22.82
CA LEU A 244 25.83 11.11 21.67
C LEU A 244 26.14 9.64 22.01
N GLU A 245 26.51 9.37 23.26
CA GLU A 245 26.81 8.05 23.79
C GLU A 245 25.67 7.05 23.57
N TYR A 246 24.41 7.50 23.59
CA TYR A 246 23.26 6.62 23.33
C TYR A 246 23.31 6.01 21.93
N PHE A 247 23.75 6.80 20.95
CA PHE A 247 23.84 6.38 19.55
C PHE A 247 25.09 5.54 19.30
N LEU A 248 26.19 5.85 19.98
CA LEU A 248 27.42 5.04 19.93
C LEU A 248 27.17 3.65 20.55
N GLU A 249 26.45 3.57 21.66
CA GLU A 249 26.00 2.32 22.26
C GLU A 249 25.11 1.52 21.31
N ALA A 250 24.20 2.17 20.59
CA ALA A 250 23.37 1.50 19.60
C ALA A 250 24.21 0.92 18.44
N ALA A 251 25.22 1.66 17.97
CA ALA A 251 26.14 1.20 16.94
C ALA A 251 26.97 0.01 17.41
N ASP A 252 27.51 0.08 18.63
CA ASP A 252 28.25 -1.03 19.25
C ASP A 252 27.37 -2.27 19.40
N TRP A 253 26.18 -2.10 19.98
CA TRP A 253 25.23 -3.19 20.19
C TRP A 253 24.82 -3.87 18.88
N LEU A 254 24.49 -3.09 17.83
CA LEU A 254 24.08 -3.68 16.55
C LEU A 254 25.27 -4.38 15.88
N SER A 255 26.46 -3.78 15.91
CA SER A 255 27.67 -4.37 15.34
C SER A 255 28.09 -5.67 16.02
N SER A 256 27.74 -5.89 17.29
CA SER A 256 28.10 -7.09 18.04
C SER A 256 27.12 -8.25 17.85
N GLN A 257 26.02 -8.05 17.10
CA GLN A 257 25.03 -9.09 16.91
C GLN A 257 25.56 -10.16 15.94
N SER A 258 25.38 -11.44 16.27
CA SER A 258 25.83 -12.56 15.43
C SER A 258 25.15 -12.64 14.06
N PHE A 259 24.02 -11.94 13.88
CA PHE A 259 23.30 -11.86 12.60
C PHE A 259 23.70 -10.62 11.78
N VAL A 260 24.63 -9.80 12.25
CA VAL A 260 25.17 -8.64 11.52
C VAL A 260 26.56 -8.99 10.99
N THR A 261 26.84 -8.63 9.73
CA THR A 261 28.13 -8.87 9.11
C THR A 261 29.22 -8.03 9.78
N ASP A 262 30.39 -8.65 10.01
CA ASP A 262 31.57 -7.93 10.50
C ASP A 262 32.02 -6.82 9.53
N GLY A 263 32.59 -5.74 10.06
CA GLY A 263 33.10 -4.61 9.27
C GLY A 263 32.36 -3.29 9.48
N GLY A 264 31.38 -3.25 10.38
CA GLY A 264 30.66 -2.04 10.78
C GLY A 264 29.20 -2.04 10.33
N ILE A 265 28.51 -0.93 10.60
CA ILE A 265 27.10 -0.72 10.28
C ILE A 265 26.90 0.53 9.43
N GLY A 266 25.84 0.54 8.64
CA GLY A 266 25.31 1.74 8.00
C GLY A 266 24.48 2.57 8.97
N VAL A 267 24.44 3.89 8.77
CA VAL A 267 23.51 4.77 9.46
C VAL A 267 22.76 5.63 8.44
N ILE A 268 21.44 5.65 8.56
CA ILE A 268 20.53 6.45 7.75
C ILE A 268 19.69 7.36 8.65
N GLY A 269 19.58 8.62 8.27
CA GLY A 269 18.89 9.64 9.04
C GLY A 269 18.11 10.61 8.17
N VAL A 270 17.01 11.19 8.69
CA VAL A 270 16.31 12.30 8.03
C VAL A 270 16.09 13.45 9.01
N SER A 271 16.28 14.69 8.54
CA SER A 271 16.19 15.92 9.36
C SER A 271 17.12 15.82 10.58
N LYS A 272 16.64 15.98 11.82
CA LYS A 272 17.46 15.79 13.03
C LYS A 272 18.14 14.42 13.09
N GLY A 273 17.49 13.37 12.59
CA GLY A 273 18.11 12.04 12.48
C GLY A 273 19.31 12.02 11.51
N GLY A 274 19.30 12.88 10.47
CA GLY A 274 20.43 13.03 9.55
C GLY A 274 21.62 13.73 10.20
N GLU A 275 21.38 14.75 11.02
CA GLU A 275 22.41 15.38 11.86
C GLU A 275 23.04 14.34 12.81
N LEU A 276 22.22 13.53 13.48
CA LEU A 276 22.70 12.45 14.36
C LEU A 276 23.49 11.40 13.59
N ALA A 277 23.06 11.05 12.37
CA ALA A 277 23.77 10.10 11.53
C ALA A 277 25.17 10.61 11.12
N LEU A 278 25.31 11.91 10.84
CA LEU A 278 26.60 12.55 10.61
C LEU A 278 27.50 12.51 11.85
N MET A 279 26.93 12.80 13.03
CA MET A 279 27.66 12.69 14.30
C MET A 279 28.13 11.25 14.57
N MET A 280 27.26 10.25 14.34
CA MET A 280 27.66 8.84 14.47
C MET A 280 28.80 8.49 13.52
N GLY A 281 28.75 8.92 12.26
CA GLY A 281 29.82 8.67 11.29
C GLY A 281 31.14 9.39 11.63
N ALA A 282 31.08 10.53 12.32
CA ALA A 282 32.27 11.27 12.74
C ALA A 282 32.93 10.69 14.00
N TYR A 283 32.15 10.12 14.92
CA TYR A 283 32.61 9.73 16.25
C TYR A 283 32.59 8.21 16.53
N SER A 284 31.94 7.40 15.68
CA SER A 284 31.97 5.94 15.80
C SER A 284 32.91 5.32 14.76
N PRO A 285 33.93 4.55 15.16
CA PRO A 285 34.77 3.81 14.23
C PRO A 285 34.01 2.66 13.53
N LYS A 286 32.79 2.35 13.97
CA LYS A 286 31.97 1.25 13.45
C LYS A 286 30.82 1.71 12.55
N ALA A 287 30.59 3.02 12.42
CA ALA A 287 29.47 3.56 11.65
C ALA A 287 29.95 4.23 10.36
N SER A 288 29.34 3.85 9.23
CA SER A 288 29.50 4.55 7.95
C SER A 288 28.17 5.19 7.54
N PHE A 289 28.22 6.47 7.13
CA PHE A 289 27.02 7.25 6.84
C PHE A 289 26.67 7.27 5.35
N PHE A 290 25.37 7.23 5.03
CA PHE A 290 24.82 7.50 3.70
C PHE A 290 23.77 8.62 3.77
N HIS A 291 23.92 9.66 2.94
CA HIS A 291 22.93 10.73 2.80
C HIS A 291 21.86 10.30 1.79
N ILE A 292 20.58 10.38 2.16
CA ILE A 292 19.44 10.20 1.24
C ILE A 292 18.69 11.51 1.12
#